data_AF-A0A6G0FHI4-F1
#
_entry.id   AF-A0A6G0FHI4-F1
#
_cell.length_a   1.000
_cell.length_b   1.000
_cell.length_c   1.000
_cell.angle_alpha   90.00
_cell.angle_beta   90.00
_cell.angle_gamma   90.00
#
_symmetry.space_group_name_H-M   'P 1'
#
loop_
_entity.id
_entity.type
_entity.pdbx_description
1 polymer ?
#
loop_
_entity_poly.entity_id
_entity_poly.type
_entity_poly.pdbx_seq_one_letter_code
_entity_poly.pdbx_strand_id
1 'polypeptide(L)'
;MTPNIDADVKFDSKVLTDVAEALEPHATEMFKQRAGRWMAVVEFGHVERTEPGPDEDKNPTVKIRVTSIEVAADEVTRGRLRSVQREMYDRRTSGGTLFEHDTDEVA
;
A
#
# COMPACT_ATOMS: atom_id res chain seq x y z
N MET A 1 -19.79 5.00 16.61
CA MET A 1 -18.96 3.87 17.05
C MET A 1 -18.83 2.94 15.85
N THR A 2 -17.76 3.08 15.07
CA THR A 2 -17.47 2.16 13.97
C THR A 2 -16.79 0.94 14.57
N PRO A 3 -17.28 -0.29 14.36
CA PRO A 3 -16.66 -1.48 14.92
C PRO A 3 -15.22 -1.61 14.40
N ASN A 4 -14.28 -1.92 15.30
CA ASN A 4 -12.91 -2.26 14.92
C ASN A 4 -12.92 -3.69 14.38
N ILE A 5 -12.68 -3.85 13.07
CA ILE A 5 -12.70 -5.14 12.38
C ILE A 5 -11.26 -5.52 12.06
N ASP A 6 -10.79 -6.64 12.62
CA ASP A 6 -9.48 -7.22 12.31
C ASP A 6 -9.56 -7.94 10.96
N ALA A 7 -9.09 -7.28 9.90
CA ALA A 7 -9.23 -7.75 8.52
C ALA A 7 -7.88 -7.95 7.82
N ASP A 8 -7.76 -9.07 7.11
CA ASP A 8 -6.60 -9.36 6.26
C ASP A 8 -6.64 -8.52 4.98
N VAL A 9 -5.50 -7.98 4.55
CA VAL A 9 -5.38 -7.24 3.28
C VAL A 9 -4.74 -8.12 2.20
N LYS A 10 -5.38 -8.22 1.03
CA LYS A 10 -4.87 -8.97 -0.13
C LYS A 10 -4.69 -8.07 -1.34
N PHE A 11 -3.64 -8.31 -2.12
CA PHE A 11 -3.45 -7.66 -3.41
C PHE A 11 -4.17 -8.43 -4.51
N ASP A 12 -4.90 -7.69 -5.33
CA ASP A 12 -5.45 -8.23 -6.57
C ASP A 12 -4.34 -8.46 -7.60
N SER A 13 -4.36 -9.62 -8.24
CA SER A 13 -3.33 -10.05 -9.18
C SER A 13 -3.42 -9.35 -10.54
N LYS A 14 -4.53 -8.66 -10.83
CA LYS A 14 -4.69 -7.93 -12.08
C LYS A 14 -3.93 -6.60 -12.00
N VAL A 15 -3.02 -6.41 -12.93
CA VAL A 15 -2.38 -5.11 -13.19
C VAL A 15 -3.26 -4.34 -14.16
N LEU A 16 -3.57 -3.08 -13.84
CA LEU A 16 -4.28 -2.20 -14.78
C LEU A 16 -3.36 -1.82 -15.94
N THR A 17 -3.92 -1.56 -17.12
CA THR A 17 -3.14 -1.16 -18.30
C THR A 17 -2.22 0.02 -18.00
N ASP A 18 -2.75 1.08 -17.39
CA ASP A 18 -1.99 2.29 -17.03
C ASP A 18 -0.80 1.99 -16.10
N VAL A 19 -0.96 1.03 -15.18
CA VAL A 19 0.11 0.60 -14.26
C VAL A 19 1.17 -0.20 -15.02
N ALA A 20 0.78 -1.02 -15.99
CA ALA A 20 1.71 -1.74 -16.85
C ALA A 20 2.49 -0.76 -17.74
N GLU A 21 1.80 0.17 -18.39
CA GLU A 21 2.39 1.21 -19.25
C GLU A 21 3.43 2.06 -18.51
N ALA A 22 3.15 2.44 -17.25
CA ALA A 22 4.10 3.16 -16.41
C ALA A 22 5.38 2.36 -16.06
N LEU A 23 5.31 1.02 -16.09
CA LEU A 23 6.45 0.14 -15.84
C LEU A 23 7.25 -0.20 -17.11
N GLU A 24 6.64 -0.11 -18.28
CA GLU A 24 7.27 -0.49 -19.57
C GLU A 24 8.65 0.15 -19.80
N PRO A 25 8.87 1.46 -19.55
CA PRO A 25 10.18 2.09 -19.75
C PRO A 25 11.29 1.49 -18.87
N HIS A 26 10.92 0.85 -17.75
CA HIS A 26 11.84 0.29 -16.77
C HIS A 26 12.01 -1.24 -16.90
N ALA A 27 11.19 -1.91 -17.72
CA ALA A 27 11.12 -3.36 -17.80
C ALA A 27 12.47 -4.00 -18.18
N THR A 28 13.22 -3.40 -19.10
CA THR A 28 14.55 -3.90 -19.50
C THR A 28 15.53 -3.88 -18.33
N GLU A 29 15.53 -2.81 -17.55
CA GLU A 29 16.42 -2.68 -16.39
C GLU A 29 16.00 -3.62 -15.26
N MET A 30 14.69 -3.76 -15.05
CA MET A 30 14.09 -4.72 -14.11
C MET A 30 14.48 -6.17 -14.44
N PHE A 31 14.47 -6.51 -15.73
CA PHE A 31 14.88 -7.83 -16.18
C PHE A 31 16.38 -8.09 -15.93
N LYS A 32 17.25 -7.12 -16.22
CA LYS A 32 18.71 -7.25 -16.03
C LYS A 32 19.09 -7.32 -14.55
N GLN A 33 18.42 -6.56 -13.69
CA GLN A 33 18.72 -6.47 -12.26
C GLN A 33 17.73 -7.29 -11.43
N ARG A 34 17.85 -8.61 -11.43
CA ARG A 34 16.92 -9.51 -10.72
C ARG A 34 16.82 -9.29 -9.21
N ALA A 35 17.86 -8.75 -8.57
CA ALA A 35 17.87 -8.37 -7.15
C ALA A 35 17.68 -6.85 -6.94
N GLY A 36 17.25 -6.14 -7.98
CA GLY A 36 17.02 -4.71 -7.97
C GLY A 36 15.89 -4.32 -7.02
N ARG A 37 15.92 -3.07 -6.56
CA ARG A 37 14.85 -2.46 -5.79
C ARG A 37 14.45 -1.16 -6.46
N TRP A 38 13.20 -1.08 -6.88
CA TRP A 38 12.62 0.11 -7.47
C TRP A 38 11.74 0.80 -6.43
N MET A 39 11.82 2.12 -6.39
CA MET A 39 10.97 2.92 -5.53
C MET A 39 9.90 3.58 -6.40
N ALA A 40 8.67 3.53 -5.94
CA ALA A 40 7.53 4.12 -6.61
C ALA A 40 6.56 4.72 -5.60
N VAL A 41 5.79 5.70 -6.04
CA VAL A 41 4.56 6.13 -5.38
C VAL A 41 3.42 5.33 -6.00
N VAL A 42 2.55 4.75 -5.17
CA VAL A 42 1.40 3.97 -5.64
C VAL A 42 0.13 4.47 -4.98
N GLU A 43 -0.96 4.44 -5.73
CA GLU A 43 -2.31 4.59 -5.20
C GLU A 43 -2.98 3.23 -5.13
N PHE A 44 -3.70 2.94 -4.05
CA PHE A 44 -4.48 1.72 -3.88
C PHE A 44 -5.97 2.00 -3.99
N GLY A 45 -6.66 1.25 -4.82
CA GLY A 45 -8.12 1.21 -4.90
C GLY A 45 -8.68 -0.05 -4.24
N HIS A 46 -9.86 0.08 -3.62
CA HIS A 46 -10.62 -1.06 -3.10
C HIS A 46 -11.20 -1.91 -4.25
N VAL A 47 -11.06 -3.23 -4.16
CA VAL A 47 -11.60 -4.19 -5.14
C VAL A 47 -12.82 -4.89 -4.57
N GLU A 48 -12.65 -5.61 -3.46
CA GLU A 48 -13.71 -6.40 -2.84
C GLU A 48 -13.47 -6.53 -1.34
N ARG A 49 -14.56 -6.79 -0.61
CA ARG A 49 -14.55 -7.15 0.80
C ARG A 49 -15.21 -8.51 0.94
N THR A 50 -14.60 -9.39 1.72
CA THR A 50 -15.14 -10.71 2.04
C THR A 50 -15.37 -10.79 3.54
N GLU A 51 -16.61 -11.12 3.93
CA GLU A 51 -16.93 -11.50 5.30
C GLU A 51 -16.94 -13.04 5.39
N PRO A 52 -16.28 -13.64 6.40
CA PRO A 52 -16.32 -15.08 6.61
C PRO A 52 -17.74 -15.53 6.96
N GLY A 53 -18.09 -16.76 6.57
CA GLY A 53 -19.33 -17.39 7.02
C GLY A 53 -19.35 -17.63 8.54
N PRO A 54 -20.52 -17.85 9.15
CA PRO A 54 -20.66 -18.02 10.60
C PRO A 54 -19.86 -19.20 11.19
N ASP A 55 -19.53 -20.20 10.36
CA ASP A 55 -18.75 -21.37 10.74
C ASP A 55 -17.31 -21.35 10.19
N GLU A 56 -16.90 -20.26 9.53
CA GLU A 56 -15.56 -20.13 8.98
C GLU A 56 -14.62 -19.45 9.98
N ASP A 57 -13.58 -20.18 10.41
CA ASP A 57 -12.47 -19.62 11.20
C ASP A 57 -11.48 -18.89 10.28
N LYS A 58 -11.91 -17.74 9.76
CA LYS A 58 -11.10 -16.85 8.90
C LYS A 58 -11.37 -15.40 9.27
N ASN A 59 -10.36 -14.55 9.10
CA ASN A 59 -10.56 -13.12 9.22
C ASN A 59 -11.34 -12.57 8.01
N PRO A 60 -12.16 -11.52 8.20
CA PRO A 60 -12.61 -10.65 7.11
C PRO A 60 -11.43 -10.27 6.21
N THR A 61 -11.65 -10.21 4.90
CA THR A 61 -10.60 -9.83 3.95
C THR A 61 -11.01 -8.56 3.22
N VAL A 62 -10.06 -7.64 3.03
CA VAL A 62 -10.16 -6.54 2.07
C VAL A 62 -9.15 -6.76 0.96
N LYS A 63 -9.61 -6.71 -0.28
CA LYS A 63 -8.74 -6.80 -1.44
C LYS A 63 -8.54 -5.42 -2.05
N ILE A 64 -7.29 -5.08 -2.30
CA ILE A 64 -6.88 -3.81 -2.90
C ILE A 64 -6.09 -4.06 -4.18
N ARG A 65 -6.05 -3.06 -5.06
CA ARG A 65 -5.23 -3.07 -6.28
C ARG A 65 -4.49 -1.76 -6.41
N VAL A 66 -3.29 -1.78 -7.00
CA VAL A 66 -2.61 -0.56 -7.46
C VAL A 66 -3.43 0.05 -8.59
N THR A 67 -3.93 1.26 -8.41
CA THR A 67 -4.72 2.01 -9.41
C THR A 67 -3.88 3.03 -10.18
N SER A 68 -2.80 3.51 -9.57
CA SER A 68 -1.83 4.43 -10.18
C SER A 68 -0.42 4.15 -9.64
N ILE A 69 0.60 4.39 -10.46
CA ILE A 69 2.00 4.19 -10.09
C ILE A 69 2.91 5.23 -10.76
N GLU A 70 3.87 5.74 -10.01
CA GLU A 70 4.94 6.60 -10.52
C GLU A 70 6.29 6.09 -10.02
N VAL A 71 7.14 5.60 -10.93
CA VAL A 71 8.44 5.01 -10.60
C VAL A 71 9.52 6.07 -10.58
N ALA A 72 10.40 6.05 -9.56
CA ALA A 72 11.55 6.93 -9.53
C ALA A 72 12.50 6.63 -10.70
N ALA A 73 12.58 7.57 -11.64
CA ALA A 73 13.39 7.45 -12.85
C ALA A 73 14.91 7.62 -12.62
N ASP A 74 15.32 8.22 -11.49
CA ASP A 74 16.71 8.55 -11.19
C ASP A 74 17.01 8.54 -9.66
N GLU A 75 18.29 8.69 -9.30
CA GLU A 75 18.72 8.68 -7.89
C GLU A 75 18.22 9.88 -7.08
N VAL A 76 18.02 11.05 -7.69
CA VAL A 76 17.53 12.24 -7.00
C VAL A 76 16.08 12.02 -6.58
N THR A 77 15.24 11.59 -7.51
CA THR A 77 13.85 11.24 -7.27
C THR A 77 13.75 10.09 -6.27
N ARG A 78 14.61 9.07 -6.38
CA ARG A 78 14.69 7.98 -5.40
C ARG A 78 15.05 8.47 -4.00
N GLY A 79 16.03 9.37 -3.88
CA GLY A 79 16.43 9.98 -2.60
C GLY A 79 15.26 10.72 -1.94
N ARG A 80 14.50 11.49 -2.74
CA ARG A 80 13.28 12.17 -2.27
C ARG A 80 12.23 11.17 -1.76
N LEU A 81 11.97 10.09 -2.50
CA LEU A 81 11.02 9.05 -2.07
C LEU A 81 11.47 8.35 -0.78
N ARG A 82 12.76 8.13 -0.57
CA ARG A 82 13.28 7.59 0.71
C ARG A 82 13.00 8.53 1.88
N SER A 83 13.16 9.83 1.69
CA SER A 83 12.85 10.81 2.73
C SER A 83 11.37 10.81 3.08
N VAL A 84 10.49 10.81 2.07
CA VAL A 84 9.03 10.70 2.29
C VAL A 84 8.66 9.40 2.98
N GLN A 85 9.24 8.27 2.55
CA GLN A 85 9.01 6.97 3.19
C GLN A 85 9.41 6.98 4.67
N ARG A 86 10.56 7.60 4.99
CA ARG A 86 11.02 7.73 6.37
C ARG A 86 10.08 8.60 7.19
N GLU A 87 9.66 9.74 6.65
CA GLU A 87 8.71 10.62 7.32
C GLU A 87 7.37 9.91 7.59
N MET A 88 6.84 9.17 6.62
CA MET A 88 5.62 8.37 6.78
C MET A 88 5.81 7.27 7.84
N TYR A 89 6.97 6.61 7.85
CA TYR A 89 7.32 5.64 8.86
C TYR A 89 7.34 6.28 10.25
N ASP A 90 8.05 7.40 10.39
CA ASP A 90 8.20 8.12 11.65
C ASP A 90 6.82 8.52 12.18
N ARG A 91 5.96 9.11 11.34
CA ARG A 91 4.56 9.43 11.68
C ARG A 91 3.77 8.21 12.15
N ARG A 92 3.85 7.09 11.40
CA ARG A 92 3.19 5.83 11.77
C ARG A 92 3.65 5.31 13.12
N THR A 93 4.92 5.50 13.46
CA THR A 93 5.50 5.06 14.74
C THR A 93 5.35 6.07 15.87
N SER A 94 5.12 7.36 15.59
CA SER A 94 5.02 8.43 16.60
C SER A 94 3.61 8.69 17.11
N GLY A 95 2.58 8.24 16.39
CA GLY A 95 1.18 8.29 16.81
C GLY A 95 0.38 7.47 15.81
N GLY A 96 -0.19 6.35 16.25
CA GLY A 96 -0.61 5.24 15.40
C GLY A 96 -1.47 5.68 14.21
N THR A 97 -0.87 5.76 13.03
CA THR A 97 -1.63 6.12 11.82
C THR A 97 -2.24 4.88 11.18
N LEU A 98 -3.35 4.47 11.77
CA LEU A 98 -4.68 4.27 11.18
C LEU A 98 -5.56 3.83 12.36
N PHE A 99 -6.31 4.78 12.92
CA PHE A 99 -7.31 4.63 14.01
C PHE A 99 -6.88 4.73 15.49
N GLU A 100 -5.84 5.47 15.87
CA GLU A 100 -5.79 6.02 17.24
C GLU A 100 -6.53 7.35 17.29
N HIS A 101 -7.82 7.31 17.64
CA HIS A 101 -8.46 8.48 18.23
C HIS A 101 -8.00 8.56 19.69
N ASP A 102 -7.33 9.65 20.04
CA ASP A 102 -7.10 10.09 21.42
C ASP A 102 -8.41 9.92 22.21
N THR A 103 -8.44 8.95 23.12
CA THR A 103 -9.31 9.03 24.29
C THR A 103 -8.59 9.86 25.33
N ASP A 104 -8.66 11.19 25.18
CA ASP A 104 -8.43 12.11 26.30
C ASP A 104 -9.71 12.88 26.59
N GLU A 105 -10.24 12.54 27.78
CA GLU A 105 -11.15 13.24 28.69
C GLU A 105 -12.23 14.18 28.13
N VAL A 106 -13.49 13.84 28.45
CA VAL A 106 -14.40 14.80 29.09
C VAL A 106 -15.31 14.10 30.11
N ALA A 107 -15.04 14.41 31.38
CA ALA A 107 -15.87 14.37 32.60
C ALA A 107 -16.26 13.02 33.21
#